data_AF-A0A3D4KRD8-F1
#
_entry.id   AF-A0A3D4KRD8-F1
#
_cell.length_a   1.000
_cell.length_b   1.000
_cell.length_c   1.000
_cell.angle_alpha   90.00
_cell.angle_beta   90.00
_cell.angle_gamma   90.00
#
_symmetry.space_group_name_H-M   'P 1'
#
loop_
_entity.id
_entity.type
_entity.pdbx_description
1 polymer ?
#
loop_
_entity_poly.entity_id
_entity_poly.type
_entity_poly.pdbx_seq_one_letter_code
_entity_poly.pdbx_strand_id
1 'polypeptide(L)'
;MQEVYERVFVTGATSCLSGSDSVAVVHACKSPCHQRAVGYTGKLPNSHPNYLVFEQGSDLYLNIIDPPVPLFMPALFSSFLDFAMKHWDDGKKLVIHCNQGQSRAPSLALLFLARALSVIDDSSYSSARDEFQKLYPRYQPGTGIQAYFTQNWAKLGQDF
;
A
#
# COMPACT_ATOMS: atom_id res chain seq x y z
N MET A 1 2.53 8.36 -12.82
CA MET A 1 1.56 8.66 -11.74
C MET A 1 0.18 8.77 -12.34
N GLN A 2 -0.83 8.18 -11.69
CA GLN A 2 -2.24 8.25 -12.09
C GLN A 2 -3.09 8.43 -10.84
N GLU A 3 -4.03 9.36 -10.88
CA GLU A 3 -5.05 9.52 -9.85
C GLU A 3 -6.09 8.40 -10.00
N VAL A 4 -6.33 7.66 -8.92
CA VAL A 4 -7.31 6.55 -8.89
C VAL A 4 -8.59 6.94 -8.17
N TYR A 5 -8.51 7.92 -7.29
CA TYR A 5 -9.61 8.58 -6.61
C TYR A 5 -9.12 9.98 -6.18
N GLU A 6 -10.03 10.89 -5.85
CA GLU A 6 -9.70 12.25 -5.38
C GLU A 6 -8.46 12.21 -4.46
N ARG A 7 -7.39 12.95 -4.77
CA ARG A 7 -6.17 13.03 -3.95
C ARG A 7 -5.41 11.71 -3.72
N VAL A 8 -5.84 10.57 -4.26
CA VAL A 8 -5.16 9.27 -4.16
C VAL A 8 -4.51 8.90 -5.50
N PHE A 9 -3.18 8.74 -5.48
CA PHE A 9 -2.38 8.49 -6.66
C PHE A 9 -1.63 7.17 -6.56
N VAL A 10 -1.60 6.41 -7.67
CA VAL A 10 -0.75 5.22 -7.83
C VAL A 10 0.36 5.51 -8.83
N THR A 11 1.58 5.09 -8.50
CA THR A 11 2.72 5.24 -9.42
C THR A 11 3.76 4.13 -9.31
N GLY A 12 4.67 4.08 -10.29
CA GLY A 12 5.88 3.27 -10.26
C GLY A 12 7.11 4.07 -9.79
N ALA A 13 8.26 3.41 -9.70
CA ALA A 13 9.49 4.01 -9.14
C ALA A 13 10.01 5.23 -9.91
N THR A 14 9.73 5.35 -11.21
CA THR A 14 10.18 6.48 -12.04
C THR A 14 9.50 7.81 -11.71
N SER A 15 8.38 7.78 -10.96
CA SER A 15 7.72 8.98 -10.46
C SER A 15 7.56 8.94 -8.93
N CYS A 16 8.49 8.27 -8.24
CA CYS A 16 8.60 8.35 -6.79
C CYS A 16 8.99 9.78 -6.38
N LEU A 17 8.48 10.22 -5.24
CA LEU A 17 8.83 11.48 -4.58
C LEU A 17 8.95 11.24 -3.07
N SER A 18 9.41 12.26 -2.36
CA SER A 18 9.38 12.30 -0.89
C SER A 18 8.12 13.03 -0.41
N GLY A 19 7.69 12.73 0.81
CA GLY A 19 6.62 13.44 1.49
C GLY A 19 6.92 14.93 1.69
N SER A 20 5.86 15.71 1.87
CA SER A 20 5.89 17.14 2.13
C SER A 20 4.67 17.58 2.95
N ASP A 21 4.54 18.88 3.19
CA ASP A 21 3.39 19.43 3.92
C ASP A 21 2.05 19.16 3.19
N SER A 22 2.06 19.01 1.86
CA SER A 22 0.86 18.77 1.05
C SER A 22 0.75 17.35 0.49
N VAL A 23 1.77 16.51 0.68
CA VAL A 23 1.81 15.15 0.11
C VAL A 23 2.33 14.13 1.12
N ALA A 24 1.57 13.06 1.31
CA ALA A 24 2.00 11.86 2.02
C ALA A 24 2.35 10.75 1.02
N VAL A 25 3.46 10.04 1.25
CA VAL A 25 3.97 9.03 0.33
C VAL A 25 4.10 7.67 1.01
N VAL A 26 3.51 6.64 0.39
CA VAL A 26 3.68 5.24 0.79
C VAL A 26 4.62 4.54 -0.17
N HIS A 27 5.77 4.12 0.34
CA HIS A 27 6.81 3.39 -0.37
C HIS A 27 6.60 1.88 -0.20
N ALA A 28 5.76 1.29 -1.04
CA ALA A 28 5.41 -0.14 -1.03
C ALA A 28 6.49 -1.04 -1.68
N CYS A 29 7.73 -0.90 -1.22
CA CYS A 29 8.90 -1.58 -1.76
C CYS A 29 9.94 -1.87 -0.67
N LYS A 30 10.18 -3.17 -0.40
CA LYS A 30 11.36 -3.58 0.38
C LYS A 30 12.66 -3.01 -0.21
N SER A 31 12.89 -3.27 -1.50
CA SER A 31 14.07 -2.80 -2.22
C SER A 31 13.67 -1.87 -3.38
N PRO A 32 14.30 -0.69 -3.50
CA PRO A 32 15.33 -0.16 -2.62
C PRO A 32 14.79 0.58 -1.38
N CYS A 33 13.48 0.83 -1.30
CA CYS A 33 12.93 1.90 -0.47
C CYS A 33 13.09 1.66 1.03
N HIS A 34 12.49 0.60 1.57
CA HIS A 34 12.59 0.27 2.99
C HIS A 34 14.04 -0.02 3.43
N GLN A 35 14.80 -0.72 2.58
CA GLN A 35 16.23 -0.99 2.81
C GLN A 35 17.05 0.29 2.99
N ARG A 36 16.85 1.29 2.12
CA ARG A 36 17.55 2.57 2.21
C ARG A 36 17.10 3.40 3.40
N ALA A 37 15.79 3.45 3.67
CA ALA A 37 15.23 4.24 4.75
C ALA A 37 15.66 3.73 6.13
N VAL A 38 15.69 2.41 6.33
CA VAL A 38 16.11 1.79 7.59
C VAL A 38 17.63 1.58 7.68
N GLY A 39 18.33 1.47 6.55
CA GLY A 39 19.79 1.34 6.50
C GLY A 39 20.32 -0.09 6.61
N TYR A 40 19.68 -1.06 5.93
CA TYR A 40 20.12 -2.46 5.93
C TYR A 40 20.25 -3.04 4.51
N THR A 41 21.07 -4.09 4.39
CA THR A 41 21.19 -4.91 3.18
C THR A 41 20.65 -6.32 3.42
N GLY A 42 20.23 -7.01 2.36
CA GLY A 42 19.73 -8.39 2.47
C GLY A 42 18.42 -8.53 3.27
N LYS A 43 18.45 -9.31 4.34
CA LYS A 43 17.29 -9.60 5.21
C LYS A 43 17.44 -8.85 6.53
N LEU A 44 16.35 -8.20 6.96
CA LEU A 44 16.25 -7.61 8.28
C LEU A 44 15.70 -8.66 9.25
N PRO A 45 16.23 -8.80 10.47
CA PRO A 45 15.65 -9.70 11.49
C PRO A 45 14.19 -9.32 11.77
N ASN A 46 13.32 -10.33 11.96
CA ASN A 46 11.91 -10.10 12.27
C ASN A 46 11.68 -9.45 13.65
N SER A 47 12.68 -9.49 14.53
CA SER A 47 12.69 -8.81 15.82
C SER A 47 13.07 -7.33 15.75
N HIS A 48 13.50 -6.83 14.58
CA HIS A 48 13.84 -5.43 14.43
C HIS A 48 12.59 -4.55 14.56
N PRO A 49 12.63 -3.42 15.30
CA PRO A 49 11.45 -2.58 15.53
C PRO A 49 10.83 -2.10 14.21
N ASN A 50 11.68 -1.75 13.24
CA ASN A 50 11.27 -1.35 11.89
C ASN A 50 11.22 -2.53 10.90
N TYR A 51 10.87 -3.75 11.34
CA TYR A 51 10.87 -4.91 10.44
C TYR A 51 9.79 -4.78 9.35
N LEU A 52 8.58 -4.35 9.72
CA LEU A 52 7.46 -4.23 8.79
C LEU A 52 7.35 -2.85 8.17
N VAL A 53 7.57 -1.83 8.99
CA VAL A 53 7.23 -0.44 8.70
C VAL A 53 8.29 0.47 9.28
N PHE A 54 8.58 1.55 8.58
CA PHE A 54 9.30 2.70 9.10
C PHE A 54 8.58 3.96 8.64
N GLU A 55 8.09 4.78 9.59
CA GLU A 55 7.46 6.08 9.30
C GLU A 55 8.46 7.20 9.57
N GLN A 56 8.58 8.14 8.64
CA GLN A 56 9.40 9.34 8.80
C GLN A 56 8.68 10.53 8.18
N GLY A 57 8.12 11.40 9.02
CA GLY A 57 7.42 12.60 8.54
C GLY A 57 6.16 12.23 7.74
N SER A 58 6.11 12.62 6.47
CA SER A 58 5.02 12.28 5.54
C SER A 58 5.41 11.14 4.60
N ASP A 59 6.36 10.29 4.99
CA ASP A 59 6.78 9.09 4.27
C ASP A 59 6.56 7.83 5.12
N LEU A 60 5.90 6.84 4.54
CA LEU A 60 5.73 5.49 5.09
C LEU A 60 6.49 4.48 4.24
N TYR A 61 7.48 3.82 4.82
CA TYR A 61 8.24 2.77 4.16
C TYR A 61 7.74 1.40 4.60
N LEU A 62 7.34 0.56 3.63
CA LEU A 62 6.82 -0.77 3.90
C LEU A 62 7.83 -1.83 3.44
N ASN A 63 8.16 -2.77 4.33
CA ASN A 63 8.92 -3.97 3.98
C ASN A 63 8.03 -5.01 3.27
N ILE A 64 7.43 -4.61 2.17
CA ILE A 64 6.53 -5.44 1.37
C ILE A 64 7.22 -5.94 0.09
N ILE A 65 7.09 -7.24 -0.14
CA ILE A 65 7.49 -7.95 -1.34
C ILE A 65 6.26 -8.55 -2.03
N ASP A 66 6.39 -8.99 -3.27
CA ASP A 66 5.30 -9.59 -4.05
C ASP A 66 5.65 -11.02 -4.51
N PRO A 67 5.82 -11.96 -3.57
CA PRO A 67 6.10 -13.34 -3.90
C PRO A 67 4.83 -14.04 -4.42
N PRO A 68 4.96 -15.17 -5.13
CA PRO A 68 3.80 -15.93 -5.60
C PRO A 68 2.98 -16.59 -4.47
N VAL A 69 3.46 -16.51 -3.22
CA VAL A 69 2.87 -17.08 -2.01
C VAL A 69 2.33 -15.97 -1.07
N PRO A 70 1.27 -16.21 -0.30
CA PRO A 70 0.60 -15.19 0.52
C PRO A 70 1.35 -14.88 1.83
N LEU A 71 2.59 -14.39 1.75
CA LEU A 71 3.45 -14.08 2.90
C LEU A 71 3.27 -12.62 3.36
N PHE A 72 2.07 -12.28 3.84
CA PHE A 72 1.79 -10.95 4.36
C PHE A 72 1.42 -10.98 5.84
N MET A 73 1.86 -9.96 6.57
CA MET A 73 1.54 -9.78 7.98
C MET A 73 0.42 -8.73 8.12
N PRO A 74 -0.71 -9.05 8.78
CA PRO A 74 -1.85 -8.13 8.90
C PRO A 74 -1.47 -6.72 9.37
N ALA A 75 -0.56 -6.64 10.35
CA ALA A 75 -0.09 -5.38 10.93
C ALA A 75 0.52 -4.39 9.91
N LEU A 76 1.04 -4.89 8.78
CA LEU A 76 1.54 -4.03 7.69
C LEU A 76 0.40 -3.24 7.04
N PHE A 77 -0.76 -3.88 6.84
CA PHE A 77 -1.94 -3.24 6.25
C PHE A 77 -2.61 -2.27 7.23
N SER A 78 -2.71 -2.64 8.52
CA SER A 78 -3.22 -1.71 9.54
C SER A 78 -2.36 -0.45 9.60
N SER A 79 -1.03 -0.58 9.72
CA SER A 79 -0.12 0.57 9.74
C SER A 79 -0.22 1.45 8.48
N PHE A 80 -0.47 0.83 7.31
CA PHE A 80 -0.72 1.55 6.07
C PHE A 80 -2.04 2.33 6.13
N LEU A 81 -3.13 1.72 6.58
CA LEU A 81 -4.44 2.36 6.67
C LEU A 81 -4.42 3.52 7.67
N ASP A 82 -3.78 3.34 8.83
CA ASP A 82 -3.60 4.39 9.84
C ASP A 82 -2.88 5.61 9.27
N PHE A 83 -1.74 5.38 8.62
CA PHE A 83 -0.97 6.44 7.98
C PHE A 83 -1.75 7.14 6.86
N ALA A 84 -2.44 6.35 6.02
CA ALA A 84 -3.20 6.85 4.89
C ALA A 84 -4.39 7.70 5.34
N MET A 85 -5.16 7.24 6.33
CA MET A 85 -6.31 7.97 6.87
C MET A 85 -5.88 9.26 7.58
N LYS A 86 -4.87 9.19 8.45
CA LYS A 86 -4.32 10.38 9.12
C LYS A 86 -4.01 11.51 8.12
N HIS A 87 -3.27 11.20 7.06
CA HIS A 87 -2.89 12.21 6.07
C HIS A 87 -4.00 12.57 5.08
N TRP A 88 -4.94 11.67 4.85
CA TRP A 88 -6.15 11.95 4.09
C TRP A 88 -6.99 13.02 4.78
N ASP A 89 -7.21 12.87 6.10
CA ASP A 89 -7.98 13.78 6.94
C ASP A 89 -7.29 15.15 7.09
N ASP A 90 -5.95 15.17 7.08
CA ASP A 90 -5.14 16.39 7.00
C ASP A 90 -5.29 17.12 5.63
N GLY A 91 -6.06 16.58 4.68
CA GLY A 91 -6.26 17.16 3.36
C GLY A 91 -5.09 16.96 2.39
N LYS A 92 -4.11 16.12 2.72
CA LYS A 92 -2.95 15.87 1.86
C LYS A 92 -3.31 15.02 0.64
N LYS A 93 -2.45 15.07 -0.38
CA LYS A 93 -2.44 14.05 -1.45
C LYS A 93 -1.76 12.80 -0.92
N LEU A 94 -2.36 11.63 -1.16
CA LEU A 94 -1.77 10.33 -0.85
C LEU A 94 -1.17 9.73 -2.13
N VAL A 95 0.15 9.57 -2.17
CA VAL A 95 0.86 8.92 -3.28
C VAL A 95 1.36 7.55 -2.83
N ILE A 96 0.90 6.50 -3.49
CA ILE A 96 1.30 5.13 -3.21
C ILE A 96 2.13 4.63 -4.40
N HIS A 97 3.35 4.17 -4.14
CA HIS A 97 4.20 3.63 -5.21
C HIS A 97 4.88 2.33 -4.83
N CYS A 98 5.22 1.56 -5.87
CA CYS A 98 6.11 0.42 -5.76
C CYS A 98 7.02 0.39 -7.00
N ASN A 99 7.81 -0.66 -7.19
CA ASN A 99 8.78 -0.69 -8.29
C ASN A 99 8.12 -0.48 -9.68
N GLN A 100 7.03 -1.20 -9.97
CA GLN A 100 6.37 -1.17 -11.28
C GLN A 100 5.01 -0.44 -11.27
N GLY A 101 4.47 -0.15 -10.08
CA GLY A 101 3.13 0.44 -9.95
C GLY A 101 1.97 -0.47 -10.34
N GLN A 102 2.17 -1.78 -10.51
CA GLN A 102 1.15 -2.70 -11.04
C GLN A 102 0.53 -3.64 -10.00
N SER A 103 1.24 -3.93 -8.90
CA SER A 103 0.83 -4.93 -7.93
C SER A 103 0.71 -4.36 -6.51
N ARG A 104 1.80 -4.32 -5.73
CA ARG A 104 1.79 -3.84 -4.33
C ARG A 104 1.10 -2.50 -4.11
N ALA A 105 1.54 -1.45 -4.80
CA ALA A 105 0.97 -0.11 -4.65
C ALA A 105 -0.52 -0.02 -5.00
N PRO A 106 -0.98 -0.48 -6.20
CA PRO A 106 -2.41 -0.48 -6.48
C PRO A 106 -3.22 -1.43 -5.58
N SER A 107 -2.63 -2.48 -5.01
CA SER A 107 -3.31 -3.33 -4.01
C SER A 107 -3.59 -2.57 -2.71
N LEU A 108 -2.65 -1.74 -2.26
CA LEU A 108 -2.84 -0.88 -1.09
C LEU A 108 -3.84 0.24 -1.39
N ALA A 109 -3.79 0.83 -2.58
CA ALA A 109 -4.79 1.81 -3.01
C ALA A 109 -6.19 1.20 -3.02
N LEU A 110 -6.38 0.05 -3.67
CA LEU A 110 -7.65 -0.70 -3.65
C LEU A 110 -8.15 -0.90 -2.22
N LEU A 111 -7.28 -1.36 -1.32
CA LEU A 111 -7.64 -1.60 0.07
C LEU A 111 -8.10 -0.31 0.77
N PHE A 112 -7.41 0.81 0.55
CA PHE A 112 -7.77 2.11 1.11
C PHE A 112 -9.13 2.61 0.60
N LEU A 113 -9.36 2.54 -0.71
CA LEU A 113 -10.64 2.94 -1.31
C LEU A 113 -11.82 2.08 -0.80
N ALA A 114 -11.61 0.77 -0.67
CA ALA A 114 -12.67 -0.15 -0.23
C ALA A 114 -12.93 -0.06 1.28
N ARG A 115 -11.87 -0.08 2.10
CA ARG A 115 -11.99 -0.23 3.56
C ARG A 115 -12.06 1.08 4.30
N ALA A 116 -11.19 2.02 3.97
CA ALA A 116 -11.04 3.26 4.71
C ALA A 116 -11.99 4.35 4.21
N LEU A 117 -12.12 4.50 2.89
CA LEU A 117 -13.00 5.50 2.30
C LEU A 117 -14.40 4.96 1.96
N SER A 118 -14.56 3.64 1.82
CA SER A 118 -15.81 2.98 1.43
C SER A 118 -16.43 3.57 0.13
N VAL A 119 -15.58 3.85 -0.85
CA VAL A 119 -15.96 4.48 -2.15
C VAL A 119 -16.05 3.50 -3.31
N ILE A 120 -15.68 2.24 -3.07
CA ILE A 120 -15.86 1.10 -3.99
C ILE A 120 -16.46 -0.08 -3.21
N ASP A 121 -17.06 -1.04 -3.91
CA ASP A 121 -17.63 -2.26 -3.34
C ASP A 121 -16.60 -3.02 -2.50
N ASP A 122 -16.94 -3.33 -1.25
CA ASP A 122 -16.09 -4.03 -0.30
C ASP A 122 -16.69 -5.36 0.19
N SER A 123 -17.76 -5.85 -0.46
CA SER A 123 -18.44 -7.12 -0.16
C SER A 123 -17.52 -8.33 -0.32
N SER A 124 -16.60 -8.26 -1.28
CA SER A 124 -15.56 -9.26 -1.50
C SER A 124 -14.33 -8.63 -2.16
N TYR A 125 -13.18 -9.30 -2.05
CA TYR A 125 -11.99 -8.88 -2.80
C TYR A 125 -12.26 -8.87 -4.32
N SER A 126 -13.04 -9.81 -4.83
CA SER A 126 -13.37 -9.85 -6.26
C SER A 126 -14.15 -8.63 -6.70
N SER A 127 -15.18 -8.24 -5.93
CA SER A 127 -16.00 -7.06 -6.22
C SER A 127 -15.17 -5.78 -6.16
N ALA A 128 -14.38 -5.61 -5.09
CA ALA A 128 -13.47 -4.46 -4.92
C ALA A 128 -12.45 -4.38 -6.07
N ARG A 129 -11.90 -5.52 -6.48
CA ARG A 129 -10.98 -5.61 -7.61
C ARG A 129 -11.64 -5.18 -8.91
N ASP A 130 -12.83 -5.69 -9.20
CA ASP A 130 -13.52 -5.40 -10.46
C ASP A 130 -13.85 -3.90 -10.58
N GLU A 131 -14.22 -3.24 -9.48
CA GLU A 131 -14.40 -1.79 -9.46
C GLU A 131 -13.08 -1.02 -9.57
N PHE A 132 -12.08 -1.41 -8.79
CA PHE A 132 -10.79 -0.74 -8.80
C PHE A 132 -10.08 -0.87 -10.16
N GLN A 133 -10.22 -1.99 -10.87
CA GLN A 133 -9.63 -2.16 -12.21
C GLN A 133 -10.23 -1.20 -13.25
N LYS A 134 -11.46 -0.71 -13.05
CA LYS A 134 -12.05 0.36 -13.90
C LYS A 134 -11.32 1.69 -13.69
N LEU A 135 -10.92 1.97 -12.44
CA LEU A 135 -10.19 3.19 -12.05
C LEU A 135 -8.70 3.10 -12.43
N TYR A 136 -8.11 1.89 -12.32
CA TYR A 136 -6.70 1.63 -12.59
C TYR A 136 -6.51 0.36 -13.43
N PRO A 137 -6.65 0.43 -14.78
CA PRO A 137 -6.58 -0.74 -15.66
C PRO A 137 -5.25 -1.51 -15.64
N ARG A 138 -4.18 -0.87 -15.13
CA ARG A 138 -2.85 -1.49 -14.97
C ARG A 138 -2.73 -2.34 -13.71
N TYR A 139 -3.78 -2.43 -12.89
CA TYR A 139 -3.77 -3.28 -11.70
C TYR A 139 -3.66 -4.76 -12.10
N GLN A 140 -2.51 -5.33 -11.79
CA GLN A 140 -2.14 -6.72 -12.06
C GLN A 140 -1.41 -7.28 -10.82
N PRO A 141 -2.16 -7.62 -9.75
CA PRO A 141 -1.58 -8.10 -8.50
C PRO A 141 -0.90 -9.46 -8.69
N GLY A 142 0.21 -9.68 -7.98
CA GLY A 142 0.84 -11.00 -7.91
C GLY A 142 -0.08 -12.05 -7.29
N THR A 143 0.16 -13.33 -7.59
CA THR A 143 -0.70 -14.43 -7.10
C THR A 143 -0.74 -14.52 -5.58
N GLY A 144 0.35 -14.15 -4.89
CA GLY A 144 0.40 -14.11 -3.44
C GLY A 144 -0.54 -13.08 -2.84
N ILE A 145 -0.57 -11.85 -3.39
CA ILE A 145 -1.52 -10.80 -2.96
C ILE A 145 -2.95 -11.25 -3.24
N GLN A 146 -3.23 -11.76 -4.44
CA GLN A 146 -4.56 -12.23 -4.80
C GLN A 146 -5.06 -13.30 -3.82
N ALA A 147 -4.24 -14.31 -3.55
CA ALA A 147 -4.59 -15.37 -2.61
C ALA A 147 -4.81 -14.81 -1.18
N TYR A 148 -3.92 -13.94 -0.72
CA TYR A 148 -4.02 -13.37 0.62
C TYR A 148 -5.27 -12.50 0.79
N PHE A 149 -5.57 -11.62 -0.18
CA PHE A 149 -6.73 -10.74 -0.13
C PHE A 149 -8.02 -11.55 -0.20
N THR A 150 -8.13 -12.54 -1.10
CA THR A 150 -9.29 -13.44 -1.16
C THR A 150 -9.54 -14.15 0.17
N GLN A 151 -8.50 -14.70 0.80
CA GLN A 151 -8.64 -15.49 2.02
C GLN A 151 -8.92 -14.65 3.27
N ASN A 152 -8.42 -13.42 3.31
CA ASN A 152 -8.44 -12.59 4.51
C ASN A 152 -9.33 -11.35 4.36
N TRP A 153 -10.04 -11.17 3.24
CA TRP A 153 -10.78 -9.95 2.91
C TRP A 153 -11.61 -9.47 4.09
N ALA A 154 -12.46 -10.33 4.66
CA ALA A 154 -13.35 -10.00 5.77
C ALA A 154 -12.63 -9.48 7.02
N LYS A 155 -11.35 -9.80 7.23
CA LYS A 155 -10.55 -9.35 8.38
C LYS A 155 -9.64 -8.17 8.04
N LEU A 156 -9.37 -7.94 6.75
CA LEU A 156 -8.47 -6.87 6.32
C LEU A 156 -9.13 -5.51 6.54
N GLY A 157 -8.51 -4.71 7.40
CA GLY A 157 -9.00 -3.39 7.75
C GLY A 157 -10.20 -3.40 8.70
N GLN A 158 -10.29 -4.36 9.62
CA GLN A 158 -11.30 -4.29 10.70
C GLN A 158 -10.77 -3.68 12.01
N ASP A 159 -9.45 -3.51 12.12
CA ASP A 159 -8.77 -3.08 13.35
C ASP A 159 -8.10 -1.69 13.22
N PHE A 160 -8.60 -0.82 12.33
CA PHE A 160 -8.13 0.58 12.20
C PHE A 160 -9.18 1.56 12.71
#